data_AF-A0A7X3YVW3-F1
#
_entry.id   AF-A0A7X3YVW3-F1
#
_cell.length_a   1.000
_cell.length_b   1.000
_cell.length_c   1.000
_cell.angle_alpha   90.00
_cell.angle_beta   90.00
_cell.angle_gamma   90.00
#
_symmetry.space_group_name_H-M   'P 1'
#
loop_
_entity.id
_entity.type
_entity.pdbx_description
1 polymer ?
#
loop_
_entity_poly.entity_id
_entity_poly.type
_entity_poly.pdbx_seq_one_letter_code
_entity_poly.pdbx_strand_id
1 'polypeptide(L)'
;MTTDPFTRVGEQDLTAHVNFSSLARTGEQVGLTTTGFTNLQHFLMSLGIDELVEGCDQESATVQAAAQLLRPHGIGTTFKVLMQHKGIVVPTLRGLRHRAFFESVLEMVP
;
A
#
# COMPACT_ATOMS: atom_id res chain seq x y z
N MET A 1 13.97 -17.04 12.61
CA MET A 1 13.02 -16.54 13.63
C MET A 1 11.80 -17.43 13.60
N THR A 2 11.31 -17.87 14.75
CA THR A 2 10.10 -18.71 14.83
C THR A 2 8.86 -17.88 14.47
N THR A 3 7.92 -18.48 13.74
CA THR A 3 6.59 -17.89 13.44
C THR A 3 5.53 -18.34 14.45
N ASP A 4 5.92 -19.17 15.42
CA ASP A 4 5.02 -19.60 16.49
C ASP A 4 4.79 -18.43 17.48
N PRO A 5 3.54 -17.95 17.62
CA PRO A 5 3.21 -16.85 18.51
C PRO A 5 3.48 -17.17 19.99
N PHE A 6 3.61 -18.43 20.37
CA PHE A 6 3.76 -18.86 21.77
C PHE A 6 5.20 -18.99 22.26
N THR A 7 6.20 -18.85 21.37
CA THR A 7 7.60 -19.11 21.76
C THR A 7 8.21 -18.03 22.67
N ARG A 8 7.90 -16.74 22.45
CA ARG A 8 8.48 -15.61 23.21
C ARG A 8 7.43 -14.57 23.58
N VAL A 9 6.45 -14.98 24.39
CA VAL A 9 5.34 -14.12 24.81
C VAL A 9 5.87 -12.86 25.48
N GLY A 10 5.45 -11.69 24.99
CA GLY A 10 5.90 -10.38 25.48
C GLY A 10 7.25 -9.90 24.93
N GLU A 11 8.01 -10.76 24.25
CA GLU A 11 9.36 -10.46 23.74
C GLU A 11 9.48 -10.66 22.21
N GLN A 12 8.36 -10.84 21.50
CA GLN A 12 8.35 -10.88 20.05
C GLN A 12 7.23 -10.05 19.47
N ASP A 13 7.51 -9.47 18.30
CA ASP A 13 6.52 -8.76 17.51
C ASP A 13 5.52 -9.75 16.90
N LEU A 14 4.24 -9.38 16.91
CA LEU A 14 3.14 -10.15 16.35
C LEU A 14 2.42 -9.29 15.32
N THR A 15 2.35 -9.78 14.08
CA THR A 15 1.69 -9.07 12.97
C THR A 15 0.64 -9.96 12.33
N ALA A 16 -0.34 -9.33 11.69
CA ALA A 16 -1.40 -9.99 10.93
C ALA A 16 -1.73 -9.17 9.68
N HIS A 17 -2.36 -9.81 8.69
CA HIS A 17 -2.83 -9.10 7.52
C HIS A 17 -3.95 -8.12 7.87
N VAL A 18 -3.87 -6.92 7.28
CA VAL A 18 -4.94 -5.92 7.36
C VAL A 18 -6.08 -6.31 6.42
N ASN A 19 -7.31 -6.30 6.93
CA ASN A 19 -8.52 -6.47 6.11
C ASN A 19 -8.97 -5.11 5.55
N PHE A 20 -8.53 -4.81 4.33
CA PHE A 20 -8.83 -3.53 3.67
C PHE A 20 -10.29 -3.37 3.26
N SER A 21 -11.01 -4.47 2.99
CA SER A 21 -12.45 -4.41 2.69
C SER A 21 -13.25 -3.97 3.92
N SER A 22 -12.89 -4.49 5.10
CA SER A 22 -13.48 -4.03 6.36
C SER A 22 -13.16 -2.56 6.64
N LEU A 23 -11.90 -2.13 6.45
CA LEU A 23 -11.52 -0.73 6.62
C LEU A 23 -12.28 0.21 5.69
N ALA A 24 -12.43 -0.15 4.41
CA ALA A 24 -13.20 0.63 3.45
C ALA A 24 -14.66 0.81 3.90
N ARG A 25 -15.32 -0.30 4.26
CA ARG A 25 -16.72 -0.33 4.72
C ARG A 25 -16.93 0.47 6.01
N THR A 26 -16.03 0.33 6.98
CA THR A 26 -16.10 1.12 8.23
C THR A 26 -15.90 2.60 7.96
N GLY A 27 -15.03 2.98 7.03
CA GLY A 27 -14.88 4.37 6.60
C GLY A 27 -16.18 4.94 6.03
N GLU A 28 -16.86 4.18 5.17
CA GLU A 28 -18.15 4.57 4.57
C GLU A 28 -19.23 4.82 5.63
N GLN A 29 -19.29 3.97 6.67
CA GLN A 29 -20.22 4.14 7.79
C GLN A 29 -20.04 5.46 8.56
N VAL A 30 -18.84 6.05 8.53
CA VAL A 30 -18.53 7.34 9.19
C VAL A 30 -18.42 8.51 8.19
N GLY A 31 -18.89 8.29 6.96
CA GLY A 31 -18.97 9.31 5.90
C GLY A 31 -17.64 9.57 5.19
N LEU A 32 -16.72 8.61 5.17
CA LEU A 32 -15.60 8.60 4.21
C LEU A 32 -16.04 7.96 2.90
N THR A 33 -15.40 8.35 1.80
CA THR A 33 -15.57 7.68 0.51
C THR A 33 -14.22 7.13 0.05
N THR A 34 -14.21 5.88 -0.42
CA THR A 34 -12.99 5.27 -0.96
C THR A 34 -12.59 5.94 -2.27
N THR A 35 -11.40 6.54 -2.29
CA THR A 35 -10.83 7.23 -3.45
C THR A 35 -10.09 6.25 -4.36
N GLY A 36 -9.41 5.28 -3.75
CA GLY A 36 -8.73 4.22 -4.45
C GLY A 36 -7.98 3.28 -3.53
N PHE A 37 -7.57 2.17 -4.11
CA PHE A 37 -6.83 1.10 -3.46
C PHE A 37 -5.76 0.59 -4.42
N THR A 38 -4.53 0.43 -3.95
CA THR A 38 -3.41 -0.02 -4.78
C THR A 38 -2.35 -0.74 -3.92
N ASN A 39 -1.26 -1.20 -4.53
CA ASN A 39 -0.09 -1.69 -3.79
C ASN A 39 1.00 -0.61 -3.70
N LEU A 40 1.95 -0.79 -2.77
CA LEU A 40 3.03 0.17 -2.53
C LEU A 40 3.87 0.43 -3.78
N GLN A 41 4.15 -0.60 -4.58
CA GLN A 41 4.91 -0.48 -5.82
C GLN A 41 4.24 0.52 -6.78
N HIS A 42 2.98 0.29 -7.15
CA HIS A 42 2.24 1.16 -8.06
C HIS A 42 2.03 2.56 -7.49
N PHE A 43 1.83 2.66 -6.17
CA PHE A 43 1.71 3.94 -5.49
C PHE A 43 2.99 4.77 -5.66
N LEU A 44 4.16 4.19 -5.38
CA LEU A 44 5.46 4.85 -5.51
C LEU A 44 5.82 5.19 -6.95
N MET A 45 5.56 4.27 -7.89
CA MET A 45 5.72 4.55 -9.33
C MET A 45 4.87 5.74 -9.75
N SER A 46 3.61 5.79 -9.30
CA SER A 46 2.72 6.90 -9.64
C SER A 46 3.21 8.23 -9.07
N LEU A 47 3.89 8.21 -7.92
CA LEU A 47 4.46 9.39 -7.28
C LEU A 47 5.80 9.86 -7.87
N GLY A 48 6.41 9.13 -8.82
CA GLY A 48 7.68 9.52 -9.43
C GLY A 48 8.91 9.03 -8.66
N ILE A 49 8.89 7.78 -8.19
CA ILE A 49 10.06 7.18 -7.53
C ILE A 49 11.29 7.08 -8.47
N ASP A 50 11.07 7.02 -9.77
CA ASP A 50 12.10 7.13 -10.81
C ASP A 50 12.73 8.52 -10.85
N GLU A 51 11.92 9.58 -10.82
CA GLU A 51 12.38 10.98 -10.71
C GLU A 51 13.19 11.19 -9.41
N LEU A 52 12.79 10.52 -8.31
CA LEU A 52 13.47 10.63 -7.02
C LEU A 52 14.91 10.09 -7.04
N VAL A 53 15.17 9.06 -7.84
CA VAL A 53 16.48 8.41 -7.93
C VAL A 53 17.30 8.89 -9.13
N GLU A 54 16.73 9.75 -9.95
CA GLU A 54 17.42 10.32 -11.10
C GLU A 54 18.65 11.13 -10.64
N GLY A 55 19.81 10.87 -11.26
CA GLY A 55 21.07 11.52 -10.92
C GLY A 55 21.70 11.06 -9.59
N CYS A 56 21.06 10.14 -8.86
CA CYS A 56 21.70 9.49 -7.72
C CYS A 56 22.76 8.48 -8.18
N ASP A 57 23.80 8.31 -7.36
CA ASP A 57 24.76 7.21 -7.53
C ASP A 57 24.03 5.86 -7.42
N GLN A 58 24.33 4.94 -8.34
CA GLN A 58 23.70 3.61 -8.39
C GLN A 58 23.97 2.79 -7.13
N GLU A 59 25.11 3.02 -6.49
CA GLU A 59 25.46 2.35 -5.23
C GLU A 59 24.86 3.02 -3.99
N SER A 60 24.17 4.16 -4.16
CA SER A 60 23.56 4.86 -3.03
C SER A 60 22.47 4.02 -2.36
N ALA A 61 22.37 4.18 -1.03
CA ALA A 61 21.33 3.53 -0.24
C ALA A 61 19.91 3.87 -0.74
N THR A 62 19.70 5.07 -1.30
CA THR A 62 18.42 5.50 -1.86
C THR A 62 18.01 4.66 -3.06
N VAL A 63 18.93 4.45 -4.02
CA VAL A 63 18.67 3.63 -5.21
C VAL A 63 18.42 2.18 -4.81
N GLN A 64 19.20 1.63 -3.87
CA GLN A 64 19.01 0.27 -3.38
C GLN A 64 17.66 0.09 -2.67
N ALA A 65 17.24 1.05 -1.85
CA ALA A 65 15.94 1.03 -1.18
C ALA A 65 14.79 1.10 -2.19
N ALA A 66 14.87 2.03 -3.15
CA ALA A 66 13.87 2.15 -4.22
C ALA A 66 13.77 0.85 -5.02
N ALA A 67 14.90 0.26 -5.42
CA ALA A 67 14.93 -1.02 -6.10
C ALA A 67 14.25 -2.12 -5.28
N GLN A 68 14.52 -2.21 -3.97
CA GLN A 68 13.88 -3.19 -3.08
C GLN A 68 12.35 -3.03 -3.03
N LEU A 69 11.86 -1.79 -2.95
CA LEU A 69 10.43 -1.48 -2.91
C LEU A 69 9.73 -1.79 -4.24
N LEU A 70 10.45 -1.72 -5.36
CA LEU A 70 9.90 -1.98 -6.70
C LEU A 70 10.12 -3.41 -7.19
N ARG A 71 10.80 -4.27 -6.42
CA ARG A 71 11.05 -5.65 -6.83
C ARG A 71 9.75 -6.42 -7.05
N PRO A 72 9.60 -7.13 -8.19
CA PRO A 72 8.48 -8.05 -8.41
C PRO A 72 8.40 -9.09 -7.30
N HIS A 73 7.18 -9.41 -6.86
CA HIS A 73 6.91 -10.36 -5.76
C HIS A 73 7.58 -9.98 -4.43
N GLY A 74 8.07 -8.74 -4.33
CA GLY A 74 8.67 -8.18 -3.13
C GLY A 74 7.68 -7.43 -2.25
N ILE A 75 8.24 -6.69 -1.30
CA ILE A 75 7.50 -5.90 -0.32
C ILE A 75 6.50 -4.92 -0.96
N GLY A 76 6.85 -4.35 -2.13
CA GLY A 76 5.98 -3.44 -2.88
C GLY A 76 4.67 -4.06 -3.34
N THR A 77 4.64 -5.38 -3.56
CA THR A 77 3.44 -6.11 -3.94
C THR A 77 2.63 -6.58 -2.73
N THR A 78 3.28 -6.83 -1.60
CA THR A 78 2.66 -7.24 -0.33
C THR A 78 1.92 -6.09 0.34
N PHE A 79 2.55 -4.93 0.46
CA PHE A 79 1.96 -3.76 1.11
C PHE A 79 0.90 -3.11 0.22
N LYS A 80 -0.24 -2.73 0.83
CA LYS A 80 -1.36 -2.08 0.17
C LYS A 80 -1.56 -0.66 0.69
N VAL A 81 -2.12 0.18 -0.16
CA VAL A 81 -2.45 1.58 0.15
C VAL A 81 -3.93 1.78 -0.13
N LEU A 82 -4.70 2.08 0.92
CA LEU A 82 -6.10 2.50 0.84
C LEU A 82 -6.16 4.01 1.05
N MET A 83 -6.82 4.73 0.13
CA MET A 83 -7.04 6.16 0.22
C MET A 83 -8.53 6.45 0.32
N GLN A 84 -8.93 7.22 1.33
CA GLN A 84 -10.30 7.66 1.56
C GLN A 84 -10.34 9.17 1.74
N HIS A 85 -11.48 9.78 1.40
CA HIS A 85 -11.67 11.23 1.45
C HIS A 85 -13.01 11.58 2.11
N LYS A 86 -13.12 12.82 2.60
CA LYS A 86 -14.35 13.38 3.19
C LYS A 86 -14.43 14.87 2.91
N GLY A 87 -15.64 15.35 2.61
CA GLY A 87 -15.90 16.79 2.46
C GLY A 87 -15.26 17.45 1.24
N ILE A 88 -14.79 16.67 0.27
CA ILE A 88 -14.25 17.16 -1.00
C ILE A 88 -14.81 16.33 -2.16
N VAL A 89 -14.91 16.94 -3.35
CA VAL A 89 -15.31 16.23 -4.58
C VAL A 89 -14.20 15.27 -4.97
N VAL A 90 -14.57 14.04 -5.38
CA VAL A 90 -13.71 12.90 -5.73
C VAL A 90 -12.32 13.32 -6.21
N PRO A 91 -11.30 13.31 -5.33
CA PRO A 91 -10.01 13.91 -5.62
C PRO A 91 -9.24 13.04 -6.61
N THR A 92 -8.61 13.69 -7.58
CA THR A 92 -7.67 13.02 -8.48
C THR A 92 -6.30 12.98 -7.79
N LEU A 93 -5.84 11.80 -7.42
CA LEU A 93 -4.56 11.62 -6.71
C LEU A 93 -3.48 11.12 -7.66
N ARG A 94 -2.30 11.77 -7.65
CA ARG A 94 -1.12 11.32 -8.43
C ARG A 94 -0.80 9.86 -8.12
N GLY A 95 -0.79 9.48 -6.83
CA GLY A 95 -0.54 8.10 -6.36
C GLY A 95 -1.50 7.01 -6.84
N LEU A 96 -2.60 7.38 -7.53
CA LEU A 96 -3.60 6.47 -8.08
C LEU A 96 -3.59 6.40 -9.61
N ARG A 97 -2.59 6.98 -10.28
CA ARG A 97 -2.51 7.00 -11.76
C ARG A 97 -2.20 5.64 -12.36
N HIS A 98 -1.32 4.85 -11.76
CA HIS A 98 -1.06 3.47 -12.17
C HIS A 98 -1.90 2.53 -11.31
N ARG A 99 -3.16 2.33 -11.67
CA ARG A 99 -4.04 1.38 -10.96
C ARG A 99 -3.72 -0.03 -11.45
N ALA A 100 -3.47 -0.94 -10.51
CA ALA A 100 -3.81 -2.34 -10.76
C ALA A 100 -5.34 -2.44 -10.72
N PHE A 101 -5.95 -3.02 -11.75
CA PHE A 101 -7.39 -3.26 -11.80
C PHE A 101 -7.81 -4.08 -10.56
N PHE A 102 -8.43 -3.42 -9.58
CA PHE A 102 -8.94 -4.04 -8.35
C PHE A 102 -10.37 -3.59 -8.02
N GLU A 103 -11.12 -3.08 -9.02
CA GLU A 103 -12.56 -2.78 -8.88
C GLU A 103 -13.35 -3.98 -8.34
N SER A 104 -12.89 -5.22 -8.61
CA SER A 104 -13.57 -6.45 -8.18
C SER A 104 -13.37 -6.85 -6.71
N VAL A 105 -12.39 -6.30 -5.98
CA VAL A 105 -12.14 -6.74 -4.57
C VAL A 105 -13.08 -6.06 -3.57
N LEU A 106 -13.64 -4.91 -3.94
CA LEU A 106 -14.64 -4.22 -3.12
C LEU A 106 -16.07 -4.70 -3.40
N GLU A 107 -16.32 -5.36 -4.55
CA GLU A 107 -17.65 -5.87 -4.94
C GLU A 107 -17.96 -7.28 -4.41
N MET A 108 -17.00 -7.99 -3.81
CA MET A 108 -17.13 -9.43 -3.58
C MET A 108 -17.07 -9.84 -2.10
N VAL A 109 -18.05 -9.42 -1.28
CA VAL A 109 -18.59 -10.22 -0.16
C VAL A 109 -20.03 -9.74 0.14
N PRO A 110 -21.08 -10.60 0.04
CA PRO A 110 -22.44 -10.26 0.43
C PRO A 110 -22.57 -9.82 1.91
#